data_AF-A0A928ZPL8-F1
#
_entry.id   AF-A0A928ZPL8-F1
#
_cell.length_a   1.000
_cell.length_b   1.000
_cell.length_c   1.000
_cell.angle_alpha   90.00
_cell.angle_beta   90.00
_cell.angle_gamma   90.00
#
_symmetry.space_group_name_H-M   'P 1'
#
loop_
_entity.id
_entity.type
_entity.pdbx_description
1 polymer ?
#
loop_
_entity_poly.entity_id
_entity_poly.type
_entity_poly.pdbx_seq_one_letter_code
_entity_poly.pdbx_strand_id
1 'polypeptide(L)'
;MSTTEENGNSKSTNASSRTRKKATAASEAKADTEGKGGLVKASNSGIMELSDHTRIVESDSLPNHRPIALSEVEVVDSLSSAGRRPVMSNSFEIATTETLPGHRPVAVSTLVVSDIDSLPGHRPIASNDIDEDPGTLMGYLD
;
A
#
# COMPACT_ATOMS: atom_id res chain seq x y z
N MET A 1 52.87 17.60 11.61
CA MET A 1 52.17 18.02 10.38
C MET A 1 50.80 17.37 10.40
N SER A 2 49.83 18.16 10.85
CA SER A 2 48.41 17.83 11.06
C SER A 2 47.59 18.20 9.82
N THR A 3 46.61 17.37 9.44
CA THR A 3 45.24 17.82 9.12
C THR A 3 44.28 16.61 9.15
N THR A 4 43.33 16.70 10.08
CA THR A 4 42.08 15.94 10.09
C THR A 4 41.06 16.79 9.33
N GLU A 5 40.48 16.27 8.25
CA GLU A 5 39.40 16.94 7.52
C GLU A 5 38.06 16.53 8.12
N GLU A 6 37.52 17.41 8.95
CA GLU A 6 36.15 17.42 9.44
C GLU A 6 35.30 18.27 8.48
N ASN A 7 34.27 17.69 7.88
CA ASN A 7 33.27 18.42 7.11
C ASN A 7 31.94 17.67 7.29
N GLY A 8 30.91 18.17 7.96
CA GLY A 8 30.47 19.54 8.13
C GLY A 8 28.97 19.55 7.80
N ASN A 9 28.17 18.99 8.69
CA ASN A 9 26.71 18.88 8.56
C ASN A 9 26.06 20.26 8.66
N SER A 10 25.78 20.92 7.54
CA SER A 10 24.99 22.15 7.50
C SER A 10 23.50 21.85 7.33
N LYS A 11 22.81 21.74 8.47
CA LYS A 11 21.35 21.75 8.58
C LYS A 11 20.84 23.19 8.43
N SER A 12 20.34 23.56 7.25
CA SER A 12 19.68 24.86 7.04
C SER A 12 18.16 24.71 7.19
N THR A 13 17.70 24.95 8.42
CA THR A 13 16.28 25.24 8.70
C THR A 13 16.00 26.67 8.26
N ASN A 14 15.23 26.84 7.18
CA ASN A 14 14.78 28.17 6.75
C ASN A 14 13.31 28.35 7.13
N ALA A 15 13.08 28.80 8.36
CA ALA A 15 11.81 29.35 8.79
C ALA A 15 11.83 30.87 8.53
N SER A 16 10.95 31.35 7.64
CA SER A 16 10.60 32.76 7.58
C SER A 16 9.14 32.94 7.21
N SER A 17 8.37 33.16 8.26
CA SER A 17 7.03 33.73 8.29
C SER A 17 6.97 35.08 7.55
N ARG A 18 5.96 35.27 6.70
CA ARG A 18 5.32 36.59 6.47
C ARG A 18 3.97 36.48 5.73
N THR A 19 2.92 36.59 6.54
CA THR A 19 1.74 37.45 6.41
C THR A 19 0.77 37.32 5.22
N ARG A 20 -0.48 37.05 5.60
CA ARG A 20 -1.75 37.04 4.84
C ARG A 20 -1.92 38.25 3.91
N LYS A 21 -2.39 38.01 2.68
CA LYS A 21 -3.37 38.86 2.00
C LYS A 21 -4.41 38.00 1.29
N LYS A 22 -5.62 38.02 1.87
CA LYS A 22 -6.89 37.62 1.26
C LYS A 22 -7.24 38.69 0.22
N ALA A 23 -7.24 38.31 -1.06
CA ALA A 23 -7.81 39.11 -2.13
C ALA A 23 -9.13 38.46 -2.56
N THR A 24 -10.22 39.03 -2.07
CA THR A 24 -11.56 38.84 -2.59
C THR A 24 -11.65 39.58 -3.93
N ALA A 25 -11.65 38.85 -5.04
CA ALA A 25 -12.08 39.38 -6.32
C ALA A 25 -13.51 38.86 -6.56
N ALA A 26 -14.48 39.65 -6.10
CA ALA A 26 -15.84 39.58 -6.61
C ALA A 26 -15.83 40.17 -8.01
N SER A 27 -16.05 39.33 -9.02
CA SER A 27 -16.55 39.78 -10.31
C SER A 27 -17.95 39.21 -10.46
N GLU A 28 -18.92 40.09 -10.21
CA GLU A 28 -20.32 39.91 -10.54
C GLU A 28 -20.44 39.64 -12.05
N ALA A 29 -21.00 38.48 -12.40
CA ALA A 29 -21.58 38.25 -13.71
C ALA A 29 -22.99 37.72 -13.49
N LYS A 30 -23.92 38.66 -13.31
CA LYS A 30 -25.33 38.45 -13.62
C LYS A 30 -25.44 38.37 -15.14
N ALA A 31 -25.87 37.23 -15.67
CA ALA A 31 -26.52 37.15 -16.95
C ALA A 31 -27.51 35.98 -16.91
N ASP A 32 -28.78 36.36 -16.78
CA ASP A 32 -29.92 35.50 -17.02
C ASP A 32 -29.82 34.86 -18.41
N THR A 33 -30.04 33.55 -18.49
CA THR A 33 -30.63 32.92 -19.69
C THR A 33 -31.42 31.72 -19.22
N GLU A 34 -32.72 31.94 -19.04
CA GLU A 34 -33.72 30.88 -19.05
C GLU A 34 -33.63 30.10 -20.37
N GLY A 35 -33.73 28.77 -20.28
CA GLY A 35 -34.20 27.96 -21.39
C GLY A 35 -33.14 27.33 -22.31
N LYS A 36 -32.30 26.44 -21.77
CA LYS A 36 -31.96 25.17 -22.45
C LYS A 36 -31.81 24.08 -21.39
N GLY A 37 -32.69 23.08 -21.43
CA GLY A 37 -32.61 21.89 -20.59
C GLY A 37 -31.35 21.09 -20.93
N GLY A 38 -30.22 21.52 -20.39
CA GLY A 38 -28.98 20.77 -20.36
C GLY A 38 -28.93 19.99 -19.05
N LEU A 39 -28.60 18.71 -19.13
CA LEU A 39 -28.30 17.89 -17.96
C LEU A 39 -27.12 18.53 -17.22
N VAL A 40 -27.41 19.23 -16.12
CA VAL A 40 -26.38 19.67 -15.18
C VAL A 40 -25.87 18.43 -14.45
N LYS A 41 -24.59 18.10 -14.62
CA LYS A 41 -23.95 17.02 -13.85
C LYS A 41 -24.09 17.37 -12.37
N ALA A 42 -24.76 16.51 -11.59
CA ALA A 42 -24.90 16.70 -10.15
C ALA A 42 -23.49 16.80 -9.53
N SER A 43 -23.28 17.74 -8.61
CA SER A 43 -21.99 18.01 -7.96
C SER A 43 -21.48 16.90 -7.04
N ASN A 44 -22.15 15.74 -7.04
CA ASN A 44 -21.84 14.63 -6.15
C ASN A 44 -20.93 13.66 -6.91
N SER A 45 -19.64 13.98 -7.02
CA SER A 45 -18.59 12.99 -7.29
C SER A 45 -18.37 12.13 -6.03
N GLY A 46 -19.46 11.51 -5.56
CA GLY A 46 -19.50 10.67 -4.37
C GLY A 46 -19.21 9.22 -4.73
N ILE A 47 -18.73 8.47 -3.75
CA ILE A 47 -18.59 7.03 -3.84
C ILE A 47 -20.02 6.45 -3.91
N MET A 48 -20.36 5.77 -5.00
CA MET A 48 -21.61 5.02 -5.13
C MET A 48 -21.37 3.57 -4.72
N GLU A 49 -22.34 2.97 -4.02
CA GLU A 49 -22.29 1.56 -3.62
C GLU A 49 -23.39 0.81 -4.38
N LEU A 50 -23.01 -0.27 -5.08
CA LEU A 50 -23.94 -1.15 -5.78
C LEU A 50 -24.54 -2.20 -4.83
N SER A 51 -25.53 -2.95 -5.31
CA SER A 51 -26.16 -4.04 -4.55
C SER A 51 -25.21 -5.16 -4.15
N ASP A 52 -24.08 -5.28 -4.83
CA ASP A 52 -23.00 -6.23 -4.55
C ASP A 52 -21.93 -5.68 -3.59
N HIS A 53 -22.17 -4.52 -2.96
CA HIS A 53 -21.23 -3.78 -2.11
C HIS A 53 -19.99 -3.25 -2.84
N THR A 54 -19.98 -3.29 -4.18
CA THR A 54 -18.89 -2.67 -4.95
C THR A 54 -19.01 -1.16 -4.86
N ARG A 55 -17.95 -0.51 -4.36
CA ARG A 55 -17.84 0.95 -4.30
C ARG A 55 -17.22 1.49 -5.57
N ILE A 56 -17.93 2.36 -6.27
CA ILE A 56 -17.49 2.96 -7.54
C ILE A 56 -17.36 4.47 -7.43
N VAL A 57 -16.43 5.03 -8.18
CA VAL A 57 -16.23 6.46 -8.36
C VAL A 57 -16.28 6.78 -9.84
N GLU A 58 -17.10 7.76 -10.20
CA GLU A 58 -17.07 8.33 -11.55
C GLU A 58 -15.78 9.12 -11.74
N SER A 59 -15.03 8.80 -12.79
CA SER A 59 -13.76 9.44 -13.09
C SER A 59 -13.67 9.81 -14.57
N ASP A 60 -13.13 11.00 -14.84
CA ASP A 60 -12.82 11.48 -16.18
C ASP A 60 -11.41 11.06 -16.63
N SER A 61 -10.67 10.33 -15.79
CA SER A 61 -9.28 9.93 -16.05
C SER A 61 -9.14 8.81 -17.08
N LEU A 62 -10.21 8.04 -17.33
CA LEU A 62 -10.23 6.98 -18.34
C LEU A 62 -11.02 7.41 -19.58
N PRO A 63 -10.64 6.91 -20.77
CA PRO A 63 -11.42 7.16 -21.99
C PRO A 63 -12.86 6.67 -21.81
N ASN A 64 -13.81 7.42 -22.35
CA ASN A 64 -15.25 7.18 -22.24
C ASN A 64 -15.83 7.25 -20.82
N HIS A 65 -15.21 8.01 -19.90
CA HIS A 65 -15.72 8.25 -18.54
C HIS A 65 -16.03 6.93 -17.79
N ARG A 66 -15.19 5.91 -17.99
CA ARG A 66 -15.41 4.58 -17.41
C ARG A 66 -15.32 4.69 -15.87
N PRO A 67 -16.35 4.25 -15.12
CA PRO A 67 -16.31 4.27 -13.66
C PRO A 67 -15.21 3.34 -13.13
N ILE A 68 -14.64 3.70 -11.99
CA ILE A 68 -13.55 2.98 -11.34
C ILE A 68 -14.07 2.40 -10.03
N ALA A 69 -13.86 1.10 -9.82
CA ALA A 69 -14.11 0.48 -8.53
C ALA A 69 -12.97 0.77 -7.55
N LEU A 70 -13.31 1.06 -6.29
CA LEU A 70 -12.35 1.22 -5.20
C LEU A 70 -11.86 -0.15 -4.76
N SER A 71 -10.55 -0.25 -4.49
CA SER A 71 -9.94 -1.41 -3.84
C SER A 71 -9.65 -1.11 -2.37
N GLU A 72 -9.55 -2.16 -1.55
CA GLU A 72 -9.17 -2.06 -0.12
C GLU A 72 -7.65 -2.00 0.10
N VAL A 73 -6.86 -1.83 -0.97
CA VAL A 73 -5.40 -1.86 -0.89
C VAL A 73 -4.87 -0.51 -0.43
N GLU A 74 -4.05 -0.50 0.63
CA GLU A 74 -3.37 0.69 1.12
C GLU A 74 -2.07 0.96 0.35
N VAL A 75 -1.95 2.16 -0.20
CA VAL A 75 -0.72 2.65 -0.86
C VAL A 75 0.11 3.39 0.18
N VAL A 76 1.31 2.88 0.49
CA VAL A 76 2.19 3.45 1.52
C VAL A 76 3.19 4.43 0.91
N ASP A 77 3.68 4.14 -0.29
CA ASP A 77 4.65 4.99 -0.99
C ASP A 77 4.49 4.87 -2.51
N SER A 78 5.26 5.64 -3.28
CA SER A 78 5.35 5.55 -4.73
C SER A 78 6.79 5.61 -5.21
N LEU A 79 7.22 4.59 -5.95
CA LEU A 79 8.53 4.57 -6.59
C LEU A 79 8.50 5.43 -7.85
N SER A 80 9.48 6.30 -8.05
CA SER A 80 9.56 7.20 -9.22
C SER A 80 10.66 6.84 -10.23
N SER A 81 11.57 5.92 -9.91
CA SER A 81 12.73 5.60 -10.75
C SER A 81 12.37 4.92 -12.08
N ALA A 82 11.22 4.28 -12.17
CA ALA A 82 10.72 3.58 -13.36
C ALA A 82 9.29 4.02 -13.71
N GLY A 83 9.02 5.32 -13.60
CA GLY A 83 7.66 5.89 -13.61
C GLY A 83 7.02 5.84 -12.21
N ARG A 84 5.88 6.52 -12.02
CA ARG A 84 5.15 6.53 -10.74
C ARG A 84 4.45 5.18 -10.53
N ARG A 85 5.07 4.31 -9.74
CA ARG A 85 4.54 2.98 -9.39
C ARG A 85 4.16 2.96 -7.90
N PRO A 86 2.89 2.68 -7.55
CA PRO A 86 2.48 2.60 -6.15
C PRO A 86 3.15 1.42 -5.46
N VAL A 87 3.52 1.61 -4.19
CA VAL A 87 4.04 0.60 -3.28
C VAL A 87 2.95 0.32 -2.26
N MET A 88 2.49 -0.93 -2.21
CA MET A 88 1.38 -1.35 -1.36
C MET A 88 1.89 -1.86 -0.01
N SER A 89 1.08 -1.70 1.04
CA SER A 89 1.32 -2.35 2.33
C SER A 89 1.25 -3.87 2.19
N ASN A 90 2.12 -4.60 2.88
CA ASN A 90 2.08 -6.06 2.98
C ASN A 90 2.60 -6.50 4.36
N SER A 91 2.15 -7.65 4.85
CA SER A 91 2.61 -8.30 6.08
C SER A 91 3.82 -9.21 5.87
N PHE A 92 4.57 -9.02 4.78
CA PHE A 92 5.69 -9.88 4.42
C PHE A 92 6.98 -9.42 5.12
N GLU A 93 7.58 -10.31 5.91
CA GLU A 93 8.78 -10.01 6.70
C GLU A 93 10.06 -10.51 6.00
N ILE A 94 11.04 -9.61 5.90
CA ILE A 94 12.35 -9.89 5.29
C ILE A 94 13.37 -10.07 6.41
N ALA A 95 14.00 -11.24 6.47
CA ALA A 95 15.04 -11.54 7.45
C ALA A 95 16.36 -10.83 7.10
N THR A 96 16.83 -10.98 5.86
CA THR A 96 18.09 -10.41 5.40
C THR A 96 18.04 -10.10 3.90
N THR A 97 18.82 -9.12 3.45
CA THR A 97 19.08 -8.86 2.02
C THR A 97 20.55 -9.11 1.64
N GLU A 98 21.45 -9.07 2.62
CA GLU A 98 22.91 -9.01 2.39
C GLU A 98 23.56 -10.38 2.21
N THR A 99 22.85 -11.46 2.51
CA THR A 99 23.42 -12.81 2.52
C THR A 99 23.61 -13.39 1.11
N LEU A 100 22.83 -12.93 0.13
CA LEU A 100 22.87 -13.42 -1.24
C LEU A 100 23.39 -12.34 -2.21
N PRO A 101 24.13 -12.74 -3.26
CA PRO A 101 24.66 -11.79 -4.24
C PRO A 101 23.52 -11.03 -4.96
N GLY A 102 23.72 -9.72 -5.10
CA GLY A 102 22.74 -8.82 -5.72
C GLY A 102 21.61 -8.39 -4.78
N HIS A 103 21.85 -8.40 -3.46
CA HIS A 103 20.90 -7.99 -2.42
C HIS A 103 19.53 -8.70 -2.53
N ARG A 104 19.56 -10.02 -2.79
CA ARG A 104 18.33 -10.80 -2.95
C ARG A 104 17.70 -10.99 -1.57
N PRO A 105 16.44 -10.54 -1.34
CA PRO A 105 15.79 -10.66 -0.05
C PRO A 105 15.52 -12.12 0.30
N VAL A 106 15.82 -12.48 1.55
CA VAL A 106 15.48 -13.75 2.19
C VAL A 106 14.33 -13.48 3.15
N ALA A 107 13.23 -14.18 2.96
CA ALA A 107 12.01 -13.99 3.74
C ALA A 107 12.00 -14.89 4.99
N VAL A 108 11.29 -14.45 6.03
CA VAL A 108 10.98 -15.30 7.18
C VAL A 108 9.93 -16.34 6.77
N SER A 109 10.18 -17.61 7.11
CA SER A 109 9.18 -18.66 6.97
C SER A 109 8.32 -18.73 8.23
N THR A 110 7.00 -18.73 8.07
CA THR A 110 6.06 -18.99 9.17
C THR A 110 5.80 -20.49 9.40
N LEU A 111 6.41 -21.36 8.59
CA LEU A 111 6.26 -22.81 8.72
C LEU A 111 7.03 -23.32 9.95
N VAL A 112 6.35 -24.09 10.79
CA VAL A 112 6.97 -24.79 11.92
C VAL A 112 7.65 -26.06 11.39
N VAL A 113 8.99 -26.04 11.37
CA VAL A 113 9.82 -27.18 10.97
C VAL A 113 10.41 -27.79 12.26
N SER A 114 10.36 -29.11 12.38
CA SER A 114 10.98 -29.80 13.52
C SER A 114 12.50 -29.88 13.37
N ASP A 115 13.18 -30.41 14.38
CA ASP A 115 14.64 -30.48 14.40
C ASP A 115 15.20 -31.27 13.19
N ILE A 116 16.00 -30.57 12.38
CA ILE A 116 16.60 -31.10 11.15
C ILE A 116 17.78 -32.03 11.45
N ASP A 117 18.39 -31.90 12.63
CA ASP A 117 19.59 -32.66 12.99
C ASP A 117 19.29 -34.11 13.37
N SER A 118 18.02 -34.43 13.61
CA SER A 118 17.57 -35.81 13.84
C SER A 118 17.58 -36.68 12.58
N LEU A 119 17.65 -36.10 11.38
CA LEU A 119 17.54 -36.84 10.11
C LEU A 119 18.85 -36.80 9.31
N PRO A 120 19.23 -37.91 8.65
CA PRO A 120 20.39 -37.92 7.78
C PRO A 120 20.19 -36.95 6.61
N GLY A 121 21.14 -36.03 6.45
CA GLY A 121 21.12 -35.02 5.39
C GLY A 121 20.26 -33.79 5.68
N HIS A 122 19.98 -33.49 6.95
CA HIS A 122 19.31 -32.26 7.41
C HIS A 122 18.01 -31.96 6.63
N ARG A 123 17.18 -32.99 6.45
CA ARG A 123 15.93 -32.86 5.69
C ARG A 123 14.87 -32.19 6.57
N PRO A 124 14.29 -31.05 6.15
CA PRO A 124 13.22 -30.43 6.90
C PRO A 124 11.97 -31.30 6.87
N ILE A 125 11.40 -31.57 8.05
CA ILE A 125 10.11 -32.24 8.22
C ILE A 125 9.20 -31.41 9.13
N ALA A 126 7.89 -31.57 8.99
CA ALA A 126 6.94 -30.97 9.90
C ALA A 126 6.83 -31.81 11.19
N SER A 127 6.33 -31.21 12.27
CA SER A 127 5.98 -31.98 13.46
C SER A 127 4.88 -33.00 13.14
N ASN A 128 4.97 -34.18 13.74
CA ASN A 128 3.92 -35.19 13.72
C ASN A 128 3.06 -35.14 14.99
N ASP A 129 3.24 -34.12 15.83
CA ASP A 129 2.36 -33.87 16.96
C ASP A 129 1.01 -33.39 16.40
N ILE A 130 0.01 -34.25 16.52
CA ILE A 130 -1.37 -33.96 16.15
C ILE A 130 -2.04 -33.37 17.40
N ASP A 131 -2.79 -32.28 17.22
CA ASP A 131 -3.48 -31.60 18.34
C ASP A 131 -4.58 -32.49 18.96
N GLU A 132 -5.16 -33.41 18.18
CA GLU A 132 -6.12 -34.40 18.65
C GLU A 132 -5.45 -35.62 19.30
N ASP A 133 -6.03 -36.08 20.41
CA ASP A 133 -5.64 -37.32 21.08
C ASP A 133 -5.73 -38.50 20.09
N PRO A 134 -4.63 -39.27 19.87
CA PRO A 134 -4.63 -40.44 19.00
C PRO A 134 -5.78 -41.40 19.28
N GLY A 135 -6.23 -41.54 20.53
CA GLY A 135 -7.38 -42.38 20.90
C GLY A 135 -8.69 -41.98 20.20
N THR A 136 -8.90 -40.68 19.97
CA THR A 136 -10.08 -40.16 19.26
C THR A 136 -10.03 -40.53 17.78
N LEU A 137 -8.85 -40.46 17.16
CA LEU A 137 -8.65 -40.78 15.76
C LEU A 137 -8.82 -42.29 15.49
N MET A 138 -8.36 -43.13 16.42
CA MET A 138 -8.49 -44.59 16.33
C MET A 138 -9.95 -45.08 16.45
N GLY A 139 -10.86 -44.27 17.02
CA GLY A 139 -12.29 -44.58 17.11
C GLY A 139 -13.05 -44.49 15.78
N TYR A 140 -12.42 -43.95 14.73
CA TYR A 140 -12.98 -43.84 13.37
C TYR A 140 -12.42 -44.88 12.39
N LEU A 141 -11.52 -45.75 12.84
CA LEU A 141 -11.03 -46.89 12.06
C LEU A 141 -11.95 -48.10 12.37
N ASP A 142 -12.83 -48.42 11.43
CA ASP A 142 -13.70 -49.62 11.46
C ASP A 142 -12.93 -50.90 11.13
#